data_AF-A0A800L7N1-F1
#
_entry.id   AF-A0A800L7N1-F1
#
_cell.length_a   1.000
_cell.length_b   1.000
_cell.length_c   1.000
_cell.angle_alpha   90.00
_cell.angle_beta   90.00
_cell.angle_gamma   90.00
#
_symmetry.space_group_name_H-M   'P 1'
#
loop_
_entity.id
_entity.type
_entity.pdbx_description
1 polymer ?
#
loop_
_entity_poly.entity_id
_entity_poly.type
_entity_poly.pdbx_seq_one_letter_code
_entity_poly.pdbx_strand_id
1 'polypeptide(L)'
;MKVAVNEFVRRQVKGSGKTYSKIMSFEAIAEHAQIQMGNGHFSKGYRDGVRIVHCNNSIISEFYCPIIKLNENSVLVSKLVRRRREEDFYIQT
;
A
#
# COMPACT_ATOMS: atom_id res chain seq x y z
N MET A 1 1.83 -9.80 20.00
CA MET A 1 0.95 -9.05 19.07
C MET A 1 0.99 -9.76 17.72
N LYS A 2 -0.15 -10.07 17.11
CA LYS A 2 -0.23 -10.81 15.84
C LYS A 2 -0.67 -9.88 14.70
N VAL A 3 0.10 -9.81 13.63
CA VAL A 3 -0.27 -9.10 12.39
C VAL A 3 -0.73 -10.12 11.36
N ALA A 4 -1.80 -9.82 10.63
CA ALA A 4 -2.33 -10.68 9.58
C ALA A 4 -2.66 -9.85 8.33
N VAL A 5 -2.73 -10.53 7.19
CA VAL A 5 -3.04 -9.93 5.89
C VAL A 5 -4.56 -9.80 5.74
N ASN A 6 -5.04 -8.60 5.46
CA ASN A 6 -6.44 -8.38 5.10
C ASN A 6 -6.66 -8.66 3.61
N GLU A 7 -7.78 -9.29 3.25
CA GLU A 7 -8.09 -9.61 1.85
C GLU A 7 -8.14 -8.39 0.91
N PHE A 8 -8.49 -7.21 1.43
CA PHE A 8 -8.50 -5.96 0.66
C PHE A 8 -7.12 -5.59 0.10
N VAL A 9 -6.03 -5.91 0.81
CA VAL A 9 -4.67 -5.53 0.38
C VAL A 9 -4.12 -6.47 -0.69
N ARG A 10 -4.67 -7.68 -0.84
CA ARG A 10 -4.19 -8.66 -1.84
C ARG A 10 -4.31 -8.20 -3.30
N ARG A 11 -5.07 -7.13 -3.56
CA ARG A 11 -5.17 -6.48 -4.88
C ARG A 11 -3.94 -5.65 -5.25
N GLN A 12 -2.97 -5.48 -4.34
CA GLN A 12 -1.71 -4.78 -4.57
C GLN A 12 -0.73 -5.66 -5.35
N VAL A 13 -1.03 -5.88 -6.62
CA VAL A 13 -0.23 -6.69 -7.55
C VAL A 13 0.22 -5.87 -8.77
N LYS A 14 1.22 -6.37 -9.50
CA LYS A 14 1.74 -5.72 -10.72
C LYS A 14 0.61 -5.45 -11.71
N GLY A 15 0.59 -4.24 -12.28
CA GLY A 15 -0.44 -3.79 -13.24
C GLY A 15 -1.75 -3.29 -12.62
N SER A 16 -1.93 -3.37 -11.30
CA SER A 16 -3.16 -2.93 -10.62
C SER A 16 -3.29 -1.41 -10.39
N GLY A 17 -2.26 -0.64 -10.79
CA GLY A 17 -2.14 0.79 -10.50
C GLY A 17 -1.84 1.12 -9.03
N LYS A 18 -1.47 0.13 -8.21
CA LYS A 18 -1.19 0.29 -6.78
C LYS A 18 0.27 0.01 -6.48
N THR A 19 0.75 0.48 -5.34
CA THR A 19 2.04 0.05 -4.79
C THR A 19 2.01 -1.47 -4.56
N TYR A 20 3.06 -2.17 -4.97
CA TYR A 20 3.21 -3.62 -4.78
C TYR A 20 4.68 -3.98 -4.51
N SER A 21 4.92 -5.13 -3.87
CA SER A 21 6.29 -5.65 -3.70
C SER A 21 6.70 -6.49 -4.91
N LYS A 22 7.95 -6.33 -5.34
CA LYS A 22 8.58 -7.09 -6.43
C LYS A 22 8.91 -8.51 -6.02
N ILE A 23 9.23 -8.73 -4.74
CA ILE A 23 9.76 -10.01 -4.24
C ILE A 23 9.09 -10.51 -2.95
N MET A 24 8.52 -9.63 -2.12
CA MET A 24 7.95 -10.04 -0.84
C MET A 24 6.51 -10.52 -1.00
N SER A 25 6.18 -11.63 -0.34
CA SER A 25 4.79 -12.04 -0.15
C SER A 25 4.07 -11.12 0.85
N PHE A 26 2.74 -11.12 0.83
CA PHE A 26 1.94 -10.38 1.80
C PHE A 26 2.21 -10.84 3.23
N GLU A 27 2.42 -12.14 3.41
CA GLU A 27 2.71 -12.76 4.70
C GLU A 27 4.07 -12.32 5.23
N ALA A 28 5.10 -12.24 4.37
CA ALA A 28 6.41 -11.71 4.75
C ALA A 28 6.34 -10.22 5.15
N ILE A 29 5.50 -9.43 4.45
CA ILE A 29 5.27 -8.03 4.81
C ILE A 29 4.57 -7.93 6.19
N ALA A 30 3.60 -8.80 6.47
CA ALA A 30 2.90 -8.84 7.75
C ALA A 30 3.85 -9.23 8.90
N GLU A 31 4.72 -10.21 8.69
CA GLU A 31 5.76 -10.59 9.65
C GLU A 31 6.74 -9.46 9.92
N HIS A 32 7.24 -8.81 8.86
CA HIS A 32 8.10 -7.63 9.01
C HIS A 32 7.39 -6.52 9.80
N ALA A 33 6.13 -6.23 9.51
CA ALA A 33 5.35 -5.24 10.24
C ALA A 33 5.17 -5.62 11.72
N GLN A 34 4.99 -6.89 12.04
CA GLN A 34 4.92 -7.37 13.42
C GLN A 34 6.21 -7.09 14.19
N ILE A 35 7.37 -7.35 13.58
CA ILE A 35 8.69 -7.08 14.17
C ILE A 35 8.86 -5.58 14.40
N GLN A 36 8.59 -4.75 13.39
CA GLN A 36 8.70 -3.28 13.50
C GLN A 36 7.82 -2.73 14.62
N MET A 37 6.60 -3.24 14.76
CA MET A 37 5.74 -2.81 15.85
C MET A 37 6.25 -3.23 17.23
N GLY A 38 6.83 -4.43 17.36
CA GLY A 38 7.49 -4.88 18.59
C GLY A 38 8.65 -3.97 19.00
N ASN A 39 9.34 -3.39 18.02
CA ASN A 39 10.45 -2.46 18.21
C ASN A 39 10.02 -1.00 18.39
N GLY A 40 8.72 -0.70 18.42
CA GLY A 40 8.23 0.68 18.56
C GLY A 40 8.26 1.51 17.27
N HIS A 41 8.55 0.92 16.12
CA HIS A 41 8.61 1.62 14.82
C HIS A 41 7.23 1.77 14.18
N PHE A 42 6.37 2.53 14.84
CA PHE A 42 5.03 2.85 14.35
C PHE A 42 4.57 4.22 14.85
N SER A 43 3.56 4.77 14.19
CA SER A 43 2.88 6.01 14.58
C SER A 43 1.36 5.83 14.55
N LYS A 44 0.65 6.74 15.22
CA LYS A 44 -0.82 6.77 15.18
C LYS A 44 -1.29 7.06 13.76
N GLY A 45 -2.31 6.34 13.31
CA GLY A 45 -3.00 6.65 12.07
C GLY A 45 -3.95 7.83 12.22
N TYR A 46 -4.64 8.16 11.13
CA TYR A 46 -5.55 9.31 11.07
C TYR A 46 -6.78 9.21 12.00
N ARG A 47 -7.10 8.02 12.52
CA ARG A 47 -8.21 7.78 13.45
C ARG A 47 -7.89 6.66 14.42
N ASP A 48 -8.67 6.56 15.48
CA ASP A 48 -8.59 5.47 16.43
C ASP A 48 -8.80 4.11 15.75
N GLY A 49 -8.01 3.13 16.21
CA GLY A 49 -7.94 1.79 15.61
C GLY A 49 -7.05 1.69 14.37
N VAL A 50 -6.42 2.78 13.92
CA VAL A 50 -5.47 2.76 12.79
C VAL A 50 -4.06 3.11 13.26
N ARG A 51 -3.07 2.38 12.72
CA ARG A 51 -1.65 2.55 13.01
C ARG A 51 -0.84 2.47 11.71
N ILE A 52 0.20 3.27 11.61
CA ILE A 52 1.13 3.27 10.49
C ILE A 52 2.42 2.61 10.98
N VAL A 53 2.81 1.49 10.36
CA VAL A 53 4.05 0.79 10.69
C VAL A 53 5.14 1.27 9.74
N HIS A 54 6.27 1.70 10.29
CA HIS A 54 7.40 2.18 9.49
C HIS A 54 8.22 0.97 9.02
N CYS A 55 8.42 0.85 7.70
CA CYS A 55 9.24 -0.22 7.15
C CYS A 55 10.73 0.05 7.37
N ASN A 56 11.57 -0.99 7.36
CA ASN A 56 13.00 -0.80 7.31
C ASN A 56 13.39 -0.19 5.95
N ASN A 57 14.28 0.80 5.95
CA ASN A 57 14.74 1.43 4.72
C ASN A 57 15.39 0.44 3.73
N SER A 58 15.97 -0.65 4.25
CA SER A 58 16.60 -1.69 3.42
C SER A 58 15.65 -2.42 2.48
N ILE A 59 14.33 -2.39 2.74
CA ILE A 59 13.32 -3.08 1.90
C ILE A 59 12.57 -2.12 0.98
N ILE A 60 12.84 -0.81 1.03
CA ILE A 60 12.10 0.18 0.23
C ILE A 60 12.28 -0.08 -1.28
N SER A 61 13.48 -0.48 -1.72
CA SER A 61 13.79 -0.79 -3.12
C SER A 61 12.95 -1.92 -3.69
N GLU A 62 12.41 -2.77 -2.82
CA GLU A 62 11.58 -3.92 -3.17
C GLU A 62 10.15 -3.54 -3.52
N PHE A 63 9.74 -2.30 -3.29
CA PHE A 63 8.42 -1.81 -3.63
C PHE A 63 8.45 -0.98 -4.90
N TYR A 64 7.48 -1.22 -5.77
CA TYR A 64 7.14 -0.31 -6.84
C TYR A 64 6.09 0.69 -6.33
N CYS A 65 6.31 1.99 -6.53
CA CYS A 65 5.34 3.03 -6.22
C CYS A 65 4.87 3.70 -7.53
N PRO A 66 3.56 3.74 -7.82
CA PRO A 66 3.04 4.37 -9.04
C PRO A 66 3.00 5.91 -8.96
N ILE A 67 3.22 6.49 -7.78
CA ILE A 67 3.17 7.94 -7.59
C ILE A 67 4.44 8.55 -8.16
N ILE A 68 4.27 9.45 -9.13
CA ILE A 68 5.35 10.21 -9.75
C ILE A 68 5.14 11.71 -9.53
N LYS A 69 6.23 12.47 -9.55
CA LYS A 69 6.15 13.93 -9.60
C LYS A 69 5.74 14.36 -11.01
N LEU A 70 4.70 15.18 -11.11
CA LEU A 70 4.24 15.72 -12.39
C LEU A 70 5.24 16.75 -12.96
N ASN A 71 5.32 16.79 -14.27
CA ASN A 71 6.08 17.76 -15.06
C ASN A 71 5.31 18.16 -16.33
N GLU A 72 5.87 19.06 -17.13
CA GLU A 72 5.28 19.57 -18.37
C GLU A 72 4.97 18.50 -19.42
N ASN A 73 5.62 17.33 -19.34
CA ASN A 73 5.44 16.21 -20.25
C ASN A 73 4.47 15.15 -19.70
N SER A 74 3.90 15.36 -18.51
CA SER A 74 3.01 14.40 -17.86
C SER A 74 1.62 14.44 -18.49
N VAL A 75 1.15 13.30 -19.01
CA VAL A 75 -0.21 13.15 -19.54
C VAL A 75 -1.14 12.67 -18.43
N LEU A 76 -2.17 13.46 -18.14
CA LEU A 76 -3.19 13.13 -17.15
C LEU A 76 -4.37 12.42 -17.82
N VAL A 77 -4.88 11.36 -17.20
CA VAL A 77 -6.01 10.57 -17.73
C VAL A 77 -6.99 10.30 -16.61
N SER A 78 -8.21 10.85 -16.72
CA SER A 78 -9.30 10.55 -15.80
C SER A 78 -10.18 9.40 -16.29
N LYS A 79 -10.56 8.49 -15.39
CA LYS A 79 -11.41 7.32 -15.69
C LYS A 79 -12.46 7.12 -14.60
N LEU A 80 -13.64 6.64 -14.99
CA LEU A 80 -14.66 6.18 -14.05
C LEU A 80 -14.35 4.74 -13.63
N VAL A 81 -14.04 4.52 -12.36
CA VAL A 81 -13.61 3.22 -11.82
C VAL A 81 -14.33 2.89 -10.51
N ARG A 82 -14.23 1.64 -10.05
CA ARG A 82 -14.70 1.21 -8.72
C ARG A 82 -13.63 0.35 -8.05
N ARG A 83 -13.50 0.37 -6.72
CA ARG A 83 -12.45 -0.39 -6.02
C ARG A 83 -12.80 -1.87 -5.85
N ARG A 84 -14.10 -2.17 -5.72
CA ARG A 84 -14.68 -3.52 -5.65
C ARG A 84 -15.99 -3.52 -6.43
N ARG A 85 -16.53 -4.72 -6.70
CA ARG A 85 -17.76 -4.86 -7.47
C ARG A 85 -18.97 -4.25 -6.76
N GLU A 86 -18.96 -4.30 -5.43
CA GLU A 86 -20.04 -3.83 -4.54
C GLU A 86 -19.91 -2.35 -4.17
N GLU A 87 -18.85 -1.67 -4.60
CA GLU A 87 -18.63 -0.24 -4.32
C GLU A 87 -19.09 0.62 -5.50
N ASP A 88 -19.54 1.84 -5.18
CA ASP A 88 -19.91 2.85 -6.16
C ASP A 88 -18.71 3.27 -7.03
N PHE A 89 -19.03 3.74 -8.22
CA PHE A 89 -18.03 4.30 -9.13
C PHE A 89 -17.57 5.68 -8.66
N TYR A 90 -16.28 5.98 -8.89
CA TYR A 90 -15.67 7.27 -8.64
C TYR A 90 -14.71 7.64 -9.78
N ILE A 91 -14.43 8.93 -9.92
CA ILE A 91 -13.43 9.42 -10.87
C ILE A 91 -12.04 9.17 -10.28
N GLN A 92 -11.22 8.42 -10.99
CA GLN A 92 -9.78 8.30 -10.76
C GLN A 92 -9.06 9.23 -11.74
N THR A 93 -8.38 10.24 -11.20
CA THR A 93 -7.59 11.24 -11.94
C THR A 93 -6.14 10.83 -12.07
#